data_AF-A0A1C6L0Q7-F1
#
_entry.id   AF-A0A1C6L0Q7-F1
#
_cell.length_a   1.000
_cell.length_b   1.000
_cell.length_c   1.000
_cell.angle_alpha   90.00
_cell.angle_beta   90.00
_cell.angle_gamma   90.00
#
_symmetry.space_group_name_H-M   'P 1'
#
loop_
_entity.id
_entity.type
_entity.pdbx_description
1 polymer ?
#
loop_
_entity_poly.entity_id
_entity_poly.type
_entity_poly.pdbx_seq_one_letter_code
_entity_poly.pdbx_strand_id
1 'polypeptide(L)'
;MEYKIYKQDDFRISNWTGGKTTQLAIFPETAAYIERNFLWRLSTATCEKEESAFTKLADFDRVLMVLEGDVVLAHQDVRVARLGELEQDSFDGGYDTKSFGKITDYNLMVAKGNKGFLDVIIPDQNSQTPATEQYPEFEQCTQGYYCRDGFATITIDHKTVMLTAGQQLIINSENGKAPMISVMGEGHLIRAQIFFNYHQEEMGPTVIPPEKPTFDDFKACVYLANIQFRGAGFIFKKLKTQWFDEALTAAIRKIERLYLTFFIATIGAAIVAAVGINHLSTAGCIIAIAVWLLVDIFLISPLLYFAVVPKPVRKHIKDIDSLTPYEQKVLEKQRATNERLDRLLKKYKNSGRYQYDEDGNRVDLL
;
A
#
# COMPACT_ATOMS: atom_id res chain seq x y z
N MET A 1 11.55 18.33 9.22
CA MET A 1 12.53 17.27 9.50
C MET A 1 11.93 16.35 10.54
N GLU A 2 11.81 15.07 10.20
CA GLU A 2 11.21 14.06 11.05
C GLU A 2 12.16 12.87 11.07
N TYR A 3 12.48 12.37 12.26
CA TYR A 3 13.21 11.12 12.42
C TYR A 3 12.38 10.15 13.24
N LYS A 4 12.54 8.86 12.97
CA LYS A 4 11.81 7.78 13.63
C LYS A 4 12.73 6.58 13.82
N ILE A 5 12.70 6.02 15.01
CA ILE A 5 13.39 4.76 15.33
C ILE A 5 12.35 3.66 15.34
N TYR A 6 12.60 2.64 14.55
CA TYR A 6 11.83 1.42 14.47
C TYR A 6 12.58 0.31 15.22
N LYS A 7 11.83 -0.41 16.04
CA LYS A 7 12.28 -1.55 16.83
C LYS A 7 11.57 -2.82 16.34
N GLN A 8 11.93 -3.95 16.94
CA GLN A 8 11.39 -5.25 16.55
C GLN A 8 9.85 -5.29 16.52
N ASP A 9 9.17 -4.65 17.48
CA ASP A 9 7.70 -4.61 17.56
C ASP A 9 7.05 -3.73 16.48
N ASP A 10 7.82 -2.82 15.86
CA ASP A 10 7.34 -1.95 14.78
C ASP A 10 7.44 -2.61 13.41
N PHE A 11 8.23 -3.69 13.28
CA PHE A 11 8.51 -4.32 12.01
C PHE A 11 7.40 -5.28 11.56
N ARG A 12 7.15 -5.31 10.24
CA ARG A 12 6.25 -6.29 9.64
C ARG A 12 7.07 -7.49 9.16
N ILE A 13 6.71 -8.67 9.65
CA ILE A 13 7.37 -9.93 9.32
C ILE A 13 6.48 -10.72 8.37
N SER A 14 7.06 -11.21 7.29
CA SER A 14 6.40 -12.09 6.33
C SER A 14 7.28 -13.30 6.03
N ASN A 15 6.66 -14.48 5.88
CA ASN A 15 7.38 -15.73 5.64
C ASN A 15 7.13 -16.20 4.22
N TRP A 16 8.16 -16.75 3.58
CA TRP A 16 8.09 -17.22 2.22
C TRP A 16 8.85 -18.53 2.05
N THR A 17 8.64 -19.17 0.92
CA THR A 17 9.08 -20.57 0.71
C THR A 17 10.57 -20.81 0.93
N GLY A 18 11.41 -19.79 0.75
CA GLY A 18 12.85 -19.87 0.93
C GLY A 18 13.40 -19.08 2.11
N GLY A 19 12.53 -18.53 2.98
CA GLY A 19 13.01 -17.72 4.09
C GLY A 19 11.99 -16.81 4.76
N LYS A 20 12.49 -15.77 5.42
CA LYS A 20 11.70 -14.76 6.12
C LYS A 20 12.16 -13.37 5.72
N THR A 21 11.22 -12.44 5.57
CA THR A 21 11.49 -11.03 5.31
C THR A 21 10.93 -10.18 6.45
N THR A 22 11.77 -9.29 6.99
CA THR A 22 11.40 -8.29 7.97
C THR A 22 11.43 -6.91 7.31
N GLN A 23 10.27 -6.30 7.11
CA GLN A 23 10.17 -4.94 6.61
C GLN A 23 10.50 -3.96 7.73
N LEU A 24 11.59 -3.20 7.53
CA LEU A 24 12.10 -2.23 8.49
C LEU A 24 11.41 -0.88 8.32
N ALA A 25 11.28 -0.43 7.06
CA ALA A 25 10.61 0.82 6.71
C ALA A 25 10.14 0.78 5.25
N ILE A 26 9.08 1.53 4.94
CA ILE A 26 8.55 1.69 3.60
C ILE A 26 8.02 3.12 3.44
N PHE A 27 8.16 3.70 2.26
CA PHE A 27 7.67 5.04 1.99
C PHE A 27 6.80 5.13 0.73
N PRO A 28 5.66 5.83 0.77
CA PRO A 28 5.06 6.43 1.96
C PRO A 28 4.66 5.37 3.00
N GLU A 29 4.48 5.74 4.29
CA GLU A 29 4.17 4.77 5.36
C GLU A 29 2.86 4.00 5.12
N THR A 30 1.96 4.56 4.31
CA THR A 30 0.69 3.94 3.89
C THR A 30 0.84 2.90 2.77
N ALA A 31 2.02 2.80 2.15
CA ALA A 31 2.24 1.89 1.05
C ALA A 31 2.28 0.42 1.50
N ALA A 32 1.93 -0.48 0.58
CA ALA A 32 1.93 -1.92 0.77
C ALA A 32 2.82 -2.58 -0.27
N TYR A 33 3.71 -3.49 0.18
CA TYR A 33 4.64 -4.19 -0.71
C TYR A 33 3.91 -4.98 -1.80
N ILE A 34 2.82 -5.69 -1.45
CA ILE A 34 1.98 -6.43 -2.40
C ILE A 34 1.36 -5.55 -3.48
N GLU A 35 1.02 -4.31 -3.16
CA GLU A 35 0.43 -3.35 -4.09
C GLU A 35 1.48 -2.66 -4.96
N ARG A 36 2.77 -2.75 -4.57
CA ARG A 36 3.91 -2.12 -5.26
C ARG A 36 3.75 -0.60 -5.40
N ASN A 37 3.08 0.04 -4.45
CA ASN A 37 2.76 1.48 -4.43
C ASN A 37 3.69 2.28 -3.50
N PHE A 38 4.96 1.90 -3.44
CA PHE A 38 5.99 2.57 -2.64
C PHE A 38 7.07 3.19 -3.53
N LEU A 39 7.73 4.24 -3.04
CA LEU A 39 8.92 4.81 -3.67
C LEU A 39 10.19 4.09 -3.23
N TRP A 40 10.27 3.70 -1.96
CA TRP A 40 11.37 2.90 -1.47
C TRP A 40 10.94 1.99 -0.31
N ARG A 41 11.68 0.90 -0.14
CA ARG A 41 11.49 -0.07 0.94
C ARG A 41 12.84 -0.54 1.45
N LEU A 42 12.97 -0.57 2.77
CA LEU A 42 14.10 -1.12 3.51
C LEU A 42 13.63 -2.37 4.25
N SER A 43 14.37 -3.45 4.08
CA SER A 43 14.03 -4.75 4.67
C SER A 43 15.28 -5.56 4.96
N THR A 44 15.22 -6.44 5.95
CA THR A 44 16.13 -7.59 6.01
C THR A 44 15.42 -8.84 5.52
N ALA A 45 16.18 -9.74 4.89
CA ALA A 45 15.67 -11.06 4.53
C ALA A 45 16.66 -12.14 4.92
N THR A 46 16.18 -13.23 5.50
CA THR A 46 16.97 -14.43 5.76
C THR A 46 16.57 -15.47 4.73
N CYS A 47 17.51 -15.85 3.86
CA CYS A 47 17.37 -16.93 2.90
C CYS A 47 17.86 -18.24 3.53
N GLU A 48 16.94 -19.16 3.80
CA GLU A 48 17.21 -20.43 4.50
C GLU A 48 17.46 -21.59 3.52
N LYS A 49 17.12 -21.41 2.24
CA LYS A 49 17.33 -22.39 1.17
C LYS A 49 18.58 -22.08 0.37
N GLU A 50 19.31 -23.13 0.00
CA GLU A 50 20.50 -23.04 -0.85
C GLU A 50 20.20 -22.48 -2.23
N GLU A 51 19.01 -22.72 -2.80
CA GLU A 51 18.56 -22.06 -4.02
C GLU A 51 17.24 -21.35 -3.75
N SER A 52 17.19 -20.05 -4.02
CA SER A 52 15.99 -19.23 -3.94
C SER A 52 15.86 -18.32 -5.16
N ALA A 53 14.65 -18.17 -5.68
CA ALA A 53 14.35 -17.27 -6.79
C ALA A 53 13.75 -15.96 -6.26
N PHE A 54 14.25 -14.82 -6.74
CA PHE A 54 13.74 -13.52 -6.33
C PHE A 54 12.51 -13.13 -7.13
N THR A 55 11.55 -12.47 -6.47
CA THR A 55 10.36 -11.92 -7.14
C THR A 55 10.75 -10.78 -8.07
N LYS A 56 10.27 -10.82 -9.32
CA LYS A 56 10.44 -9.74 -10.30
C LYS A 56 9.64 -8.50 -9.91
N LEU A 57 10.35 -7.38 -9.83
CA LEU A 57 9.87 -6.04 -9.52
C LEU A 57 10.39 -5.07 -10.59
N ALA A 58 9.86 -5.17 -11.82
CA ALA A 58 10.37 -4.44 -12.99
C ALA A 58 10.32 -2.91 -12.87
N ASP A 59 9.50 -2.38 -11.96
CA ASP A 59 9.36 -0.95 -11.70
C ASP A 59 10.37 -0.42 -10.67
N PHE A 60 11.25 -1.28 -10.15
CA PHE A 60 12.17 -0.98 -9.05
C PHE A 60 13.60 -1.37 -9.38
N ASP A 61 14.55 -0.57 -8.90
CA ASP A 61 15.96 -0.94 -8.77
C ASP A 61 16.21 -1.46 -7.34
N ARG A 62 17.18 -2.36 -7.20
CA ARG A 62 17.53 -2.98 -5.91
C ARG A 62 19.00 -2.80 -5.60
N VAL A 63 19.28 -2.59 -4.31
CA VAL A 63 20.62 -2.71 -3.73
C VAL A 63 20.52 -3.72 -2.59
N LEU A 64 21.24 -4.83 -2.70
CA LEU A 64 21.27 -5.90 -1.70
C LEU A 64 22.66 -5.93 -1.08
N MET A 65 22.74 -5.83 0.24
CA MET A 65 23.97 -6.01 1.02
C MET A 65 23.86 -7.25 1.88
N VAL A 66 24.89 -8.11 1.87
CA VAL A 66 24.91 -9.31 2.72
C VAL A 66 25.29 -8.91 4.14
N LEU A 67 24.43 -9.23 5.11
CA LEU A 67 24.70 -9.05 6.54
C LEU A 67 25.36 -10.27 7.16
N GLU A 68 25.12 -11.47 6.64
CA GLU A 68 25.72 -12.71 7.15
C GLU A 68 25.71 -13.77 6.04
N GLY A 69 26.80 -14.54 5.95
CA GLY A 69 26.97 -15.62 4.98
C GLY A 69 27.57 -15.18 3.64
N ASP A 70 27.47 -16.06 2.66
CA ASP A 70 27.97 -15.85 1.29
C ASP A 70 26.90 -16.25 0.28
N VAL A 71 26.78 -15.49 -0.82
CA VAL A 71 25.81 -15.76 -1.87
C VAL A 71 26.39 -15.57 -3.26
N VAL A 72 25.87 -16.35 -4.21
CA VAL A 72 26.01 -16.09 -5.63
C VAL A 72 24.66 -15.66 -6.20
N LEU A 73 24.58 -14.43 -6.70
CA LEU A 73 23.42 -13.93 -7.42
C LEU A 73 23.63 -14.13 -8.92
N ALA A 74 22.79 -14.96 -9.54
CA ALA A 74 22.75 -15.15 -10.97
C ALA A 74 21.59 -14.34 -11.57
N HIS A 75 21.92 -13.20 -12.19
CA HIS A 75 20.97 -12.43 -12.99
C HIS A 75 20.96 -13.02 -14.40
N GLN A 76 19.91 -13.78 -14.70
CA GLN A 76 19.80 -14.56 -15.93
C GLN A 76 20.03 -13.69 -17.16
N ASP A 77 20.90 -14.15 -18.07
CA ASP A 77 21.27 -13.48 -19.32
C ASP A 77 21.89 -12.08 -19.15
N VAL A 78 22.32 -11.71 -17.93
CA VAL A 78 22.97 -10.42 -17.63
C VAL A 78 24.37 -10.63 -17.05
N ARG A 79 24.47 -11.11 -15.80
CA ARG A 79 25.75 -11.31 -15.10
C ARG A 79 25.59 -12.17 -13.84
N VAL A 80 26.73 -12.58 -13.27
CA VAL A 80 26.79 -13.24 -11.97
C VAL A 80 27.54 -12.33 -10.99
N ALA A 81 27.00 -12.17 -9.79
CA ALA A 81 27.67 -11.51 -8.66
C ALA A 81 27.94 -12.54 -7.57
N ARG A 82 29.10 -12.44 -6.92
CA ARG A 82 29.45 -13.22 -5.73
C ARG A 82 29.67 -12.21 -4.62
N LEU A 83 28.96 -12.38 -3.52
CA LEU A 83 28.97 -11.44 -2.40
C LEU A 83 29.27 -12.22 -1.12
N GLY A 84 30.30 -11.79 -0.42
CA GLY A 84 30.53 -12.14 0.98
C GLY A 84 29.90 -11.14 1.93
N GLU A 85 30.18 -11.32 3.21
CA GLU A 85 29.68 -10.44 4.27
C GLU A 85 30.06 -8.97 4.05
N LEU A 86 29.08 -8.07 4.22
CA LEU A 86 29.16 -6.62 4.00
C LEU A 86 29.42 -6.19 2.56
N GLU A 87 29.50 -7.12 1.60
CA GLU A 87 29.51 -6.80 0.18
C GLU A 87 28.08 -6.58 -0.33
N GLN A 88 27.97 -5.82 -1.42
CA GLN A 88 26.68 -5.42 -1.99
C GLN A 88 26.64 -5.55 -3.50
N ASP A 89 25.42 -5.68 -4.03
CA ASP A 89 25.14 -5.66 -5.46
C ASP A 89 23.93 -4.78 -5.79
N SER A 90 24.09 -3.95 -6.82
CA SER A 90 23.03 -3.10 -7.37
C SER A 90 22.54 -3.66 -8.71
N PHE A 91 21.25 -3.89 -8.84
CA PHE A 91 20.66 -4.52 -10.02
C PHE A 91 19.21 -4.10 -10.28
N ASP A 92 18.76 -4.27 -11.53
CA ASP A 92 17.37 -4.02 -11.92
C ASP A 92 16.45 -5.09 -11.30
N GLY A 93 15.43 -4.66 -10.55
CA GLY A 93 14.48 -5.56 -9.91
C GLY A 93 13.66 -6.41 -10.89
N GLY A 94 13.63 -6.05 -12.18
CA GLY A 94 13.01 -6.81 -13.26
C GLY A 94 13.80 -8.04 -13.73
N TYR A 95 15.08 -8.16 -13.35
CA TYR A 95 15.91 -9.31 -13.73
C TYR A 95 15.37 -10.62 -13.16
N ASP A 96 15.51 -11.71 -13.92
CA ASP A 96 15.31 -13.05 -13.41
C ASP A 96 16.53 -13.43 -12.56
N THR A 97 16.40 -13.25 -11.25
CA THR A 97 17.52 -13.41 -10.31
C THR A 97 17.33 -14.65 -9.48
N LYS A 98 18.32 -15.55 -9.54
CA LYS A 98 18.45 -16.67 -8.61
C LYS A 98 19.58 -16.39 -7.63
N SER A 99 19.38 -16.80 -6.39
CA SER A 99 20.38 -16.75 -5.32
C SER A 99 20.80 -18.16 -4.97
N PHE A 100 22.11 -18.36 -4.80
CA PHE A 100 22.71 -19.61 -4.34
C PHE A 100 23.52 -19.37 -3.07
N GLY A 101 23.12 -20.00 -1.97
CA GLY A 101 23.69 -19.80 -0.64
C GLY A 101 22.66 -19.31 0.37
N LYS A 102 22.96 -19.51 1.65
CA LYS A 102 22.14 -19.05 2.78
C LYS A 102 22.73 -17.78 3.34
N ILE A 103 21.92 -16.73 3.35
CA ILE A 103 22.35 -15.40 3.81
C ILE A 103 21.27 -14.73 4.63
N THR A 104 21.70 -13.79 5.47
CA THR A 104 20.84 -12.67 5.87
C THR A 104 21.28 -11.45 5.08
N ASP A 105 20.36 -10.76 4.41
CA ASP A 105 20.63 -9.54 3.66
C ASP A 105 19.91 -8.32 4.23
N TYR A 106 20.41 -7.15 3.88
CA TYR A 106 19.75 -5.86 3.95
C TYR A 106 19.47 -5.39 2.53
N ASN A 107 18.21 -5.19 2.22
CA ASN A 107 17.73 -4.96 0.87
C ASN A 107 17.00 -3.62 0.80
N LEU A 108 17.54 -2.75 -0.05
CA LEU A 108 16.94 -1.48 -0.47
C LEU A 108 16.28 -1.69 -1.82
N MET A 109 14.99 -1.41 -1.90
CA MET A 109 14.25 -1.30 -3.17
C MET A 109 13.89 0.16 -3.40
N VAL A 110 14.09 0.67 -4.62
CA VAL A 110 13.77 2.06 -4.99
C VAL A 110 13.05 2.08 -6.33
N ALA A 111 11.95 2.83 -6.43
CA ALA A 111 11.19 2.97 -7.67
C ALA A 111 12.04 3.65 -8.74
N LYS A 112 11.98 3.15 -9.99
CA LYS A 112 12.76 3.65 -11.11
C LYS A 112 12.55 5.16 -11.31
N GLY A 113 13.64 5.84 -11.65
CA GLY A 113 13.70 7.31 -11.75
C GLY A 113 14.18 8.00 -10.47
N ASN A 114 14.26 7.27 -9.35
CA ASN A 114 14.86 7.75 -8.09
C ASN A 114 16.26 7.15 -7.88
N LYS A 115 16.96 7.55 -6.82
CA LYS A 115 18.31 7.05 -6.50
C LYS A 115 18.36 6.46 -5.09
N GLY A 116 19.10 5.36 -4.94
CA GLY A 116 19.29 4.67 -3.69
C GLY A 116 20.66 4.03 -3.61
N PHE A 117 21.32 4.17 -2.46
CA PHE A 117 22.66 3.64 -2.22
C PHE A 117 22.75 3.05 -0.83
N LEU A 118 23.61 2.05 -0.67
CA LEU A 118 23.99 1.49 0.60
C LEU A 118 25.49 1.68 0.81
N ASP A 119 25.87 1.94 2.06
CA ASP A 119 27.24 1.94 2.53
C ASP A 119 27.32 1.42 3.98
N VAL A 120 28.52 1.02 4.39
CA VAL A 120 28.80 0.55 5.74
C VAL A 120 29.58 1.63 6.49
N ILE A 121 29.05 2.03 7.63
CA ILE A 121 29.74 2.87 8.60
C ILE A 121 30.21 1.96 9.73
N ILE A 122 31.50 2.03 10.06
CA ILE A 122 32.07 1.39 11.25
C ILE A 122 32.24 2.51 12.29
N PRO A 123 31.34 2.63 13.28
CA PRO A 123 31.47 3.64 14.32
C PRO A 123 32.71 3.39 15.18
N ASP A 124 33.39 4.47 15.58
CA ASP A 124 34.47 4.42 16.55
C ASP A 124 34.13 5.30 17.78
N GLN A 125 35.08 5.41 18.71
CA GLN A 125 34.92 6.26 19.90
C GLN A 125 34.97 7.76 19.58
N ASN A 126 35.37 8.14 18.38
CA ASN A 126 35.42 9.53 17.93
C ASN A 126 34.18 9.85 17.10
N SER A 127 33.79 11.12 17.09
CA SER A 127 32.68 11.54 16.24
C SER A 127 33.13 11.59 14.79
N GLN A 128 32.54 10.77 13.94
CA GLN A 128 32.70 10.86 12.49
C GLN A 128 31.45 11.46 11.85
N THR A 129 31.65 12.23 10.78
CA THR A 129 30.56 12.84 9.98
C THR A 129 30.50 12.09 8.65
N PRO A 130 29.56 11.17 8.47
CA PRO A 130 29.43 10.42 7.23
C PRO A 130 29.17 11.35 6.04
N ALA A 131 29.92 11.19 4.95
CA ALA A 131 29.70 11.95 3.73
C ALA A 131 28.30 11.64 3.18
N THR A 132 27.53 12.69 2.86
CA THR A 132 26.19 12.54 2.28
C THR A 132 26.29 12.89 0.80
N GLU A 133 25.76 12.01 -0.05
CA GLU A 133 25.69 12.26 -1.49
C GLU A 133 24.77 13.46 -1.78
N GLN A 134 25.02 14.16 -2.88
CA GLN A 134 24.20 15.30 -3.30
C GLN A 134 23.67 15.11 -4.71
N TYR A 135 22.34 15.07 -4.82
CA TYR A 135 21.63 14.98 -6.09
C TYR A 135 20.60 16.11 -6.20
N PRO A 136 21.00 17.33 -6.60
CA PRO A 136 20.15 18.52 -6.59
C PRO A 136 18.84 18.41 -7.40
N GLU A 137 18.74 17.44 -8.30
CA GLU A 137 17.55 17.18 -9.12
C GLU A 137 16.38 16.55 -8.34
N PHE A 138 16.62 16.06 -7.12
CA PHE A 138 15.58 15.52 -6.24
C PHE A 138 15.16 16.51 -5.16
N GLU A 139 13.90 16.50 -4.79
CA GLU A 139 13.33 17.39 -3.77
C GLU A 139 13.47 16.83 -2.35
N GLN A 140 13.48 15.50 -2.22
CA GLN A 140 13.48 14.80 -0.93
C GLN A 140 14.71 13.90 -0.80
N CYS A 141 15.19 13.78 0.44
CA CYS A 141 16.26 12.86 0.83
C CYS A 141 15.87 12.13 2.13
N THR A 142 16.00 10.81 2.11
CA THR A 142 15.88 9.94 3.28
C THR A 142 17.23 9.30 3.57
N GLN A 143 17.65 9.37 4.83
CA GLN A 143 18.76 8.57 5.35
C GLN A 143 18.24 7.51 6.31
N GLY A 144 18.54 6.25 6.02
CA GLY A 144 18.27 5.12 6.91
C GLY A 144 19.56 4.63 7.56
N TYR A 145 19.53 4.30 8.85
CA TYR A 145 20.63 3.71 9.57
C TYR A 145 20.16 2.44 10.28
N TYR A 146 20.69 1.29 9.91
CA TYR A 146 20.40 -0.01 10.51
C TYR A 146 21.60 -0.51 11.31
N CYS A 147 21.43 -0.67 12.62
CA CYS A 147 22.50 -1.20 13.46
C CYS A 147 22.49 -2.72 13.38
N ARG A 148 23.48 -3.30 12.69
CA ARG A 148 23.61 -4.75 12.53
C ARG A 148 24.00 -5.40 13.86
N ASP A 149 25.05 -4.88 14.47
CA ASP A 149 25.64 -5.35 15.71
C ASP A 149 26.20 -4.14 16.51
N GLY A 150 26.51 -4.37 17.79
CA GLY A 150 26.98 -3.33 18.70
C GLY A 150 25.94 -2.24 18.95
N PHE A 151 26.37 -0.99 18.87
CA PHE A 151 25.54 0.20 19.07
C PHE A 151 26.12 1.43 18.37
N ALA A 152 25.23 2.33 17.95
CA ALA A 152 25.60 3.62 17.37
C ALA A 152 24.87 4.75 18.09
N THR A 153 25.61 5.78 18.47
CA THR A 153 25.08 7.06 18.93
C THR A 153 25.12 8.03 17.75
N ILE A 154 23.94 8.40 17.28
CA ILE A 154 23.76 9.25 16.10
C ILE A 154 23.28 10.62 16.58
N THR A 155 24.08 11.66 16.36
CA THR A 155 23.70 13.03 16.63
C THR A 155 23.20 13.65 15.34
N ILE A 156 21.95 14.13 15.38
CA ILE A 156 21.27 14.77 14.27
C ILE A 156 21.03 16.23 14.67
N ASP A 157 21.78 17.13 14.04
CA ASP A 157 21.96 18.53 14.43
C ASP A 157 22.40 18.69 15.90
N HIS A 158 21.45 18.77 16.82
CA HIS A 158 21.69 18.95 18.27
C HIS A 158 21.05 17.85 19.11
N LYS A 159 20.39 16.88 18.48
CA LYS A 159 19.69 15.79 19.17
C LYS A 159 20.44 14.49 18.97
N THR A 160 20.79 13.87 20.07
CA THR A 160 21.49 12.58 20.06
C THR A 160 20.50 11.45 20.31
N VAL A 161 20.56 10.42 19.48
CA VAL A 161 19.79 9.20 19.62
C VAL A 161 20.72 8.00 19.66
N MET A 162 20.37 7.00 20.45
CA MET A 162 21.10 5.73 20.51
C MET A 162 20.33 4.68 19.71
N LEU A 163 21.04 3.97 18.84
CA LEU A 163 20.56 2.88 18.04
C LEU A 163 21.32 1.60 18.45
N THR A 164 20.60 0.56 18.81
CA THR A 164 21.19 -0.73 19.19
C THR A 164 20.96 -1.77 18.10
N ALA A 165 21.70 -2.89 18.16
CA ALA A 165 21.57 -4.00 17.21
C ALA A 165 20.11 -4.38 16.91
N GLY A 166 19.81 -4.56 15.62
CA GLY A 166 18.48 -4.87 15.08
C GLY A 166 17.53 -3.67 14.94
N GLN A 167 17.90 -2.46 15.36
CA GLN A 167 17.06 -1.28 15.22
C GLN A 167 17.34 -0.51 13.92
N GLN A 168 16.31 0.16 13.41
CA GLN A 168 16.37 1.01 12.22
C GLN A 168 16.01 2.45 12.57
N LEU A 169 16.88 3.41 12.28
CA LEU A 169 16.58 4.83 12.29
C LEU A 169 16.27 5.29 10.85
N ILE A 170 15.24 6.12 10.68
CA ILE A 170 14.91 6.81 9.43
C ILE A 170 14.91 8.30 9.70
N ILE A 171 15.56 9.08 8.84
CA ILE A 171 15.61 10.54 8.89
C ILE A 171 15.13 11.06 7.54
N ASN A 172 14.03 11.81 7.54
CA ASN A 172 13.46 12.43 6.35
C ASN A 172 13.74 13.94 6.34
N SER A 173 14.22 14.43 5.18
CA SER A 173 14.58 15.84 4.97
C SER A 173 14.31 16.28 3.53
N GLU A 174 14.06 17.58 3.36
CA GLU A 174 14.16 18.21 2.04
C GLU A 174 15.62 18.13 1.57
N ASN A 175 15.81 17.80 0.30
CA ASN A 175 17.15 17.75 -0.28
C ASN A 175 17.78 19.15 -0.28
N GLY A 176 19.08 19.23 0.02
CA GLY A 176 19.78 20.50 0.25
C GLY A 176 19.57 21.14 1.64
N LYS A 177 18.66 20.59 2.46
CA LYS A 177 18.52 20.90 3.90
C LYS A 177 18.73 19.65 4.77
N ALA A 178 19.57 18.73 4.31
CA ALA A 178 19.93 17.55 5.08
C ALA A 178 20.57 17.96 6.41
N PRO A 179 20.17 17.33 7.53
CA PRO A 179 20.72 17.67 8.84
C PRO A 179 22.20 17.32 8.92
N MET A 180 22.92 18.01 9.81
CA MET A 180 24.27 17.59 10.15
C MET A 180 24.20 16.30 10.96
N ILE A 181 24.82 15.23 10.46
CA ILE A 181 24.84 13.93 11.12
C ILE A 181 26.24 13.60 11.57
N SER A 182 26.38 13.25 12.84
CA SER A 182 27.59 12.61 13.34
C SER A 182 27.28 11.29 14.04
N VAL A 183 28.20 10.35 13.95
CA VAL A 183 28.04 8.98 14.43
C VAL A 183 29.24 8.62 15.31
N MET A 184 28.98 7.94 16.41
CA MET A 184 29.96 7.35 17.33
C MET A 184 29.46 5.98 17.77
N GLY A 185 30.33 5.08 18.22
CA GLY A 185 29.89 3.80 18.80
C GLY A 185 30.84 2.65 18.50
N GLU A 186 30.27 1.45 18.33
CA GLU A 186 30.98 0.21 18.04
C GLU A 186 30.09 -0.70 17.18
N GLY A 187 30.71 -1.46 16.26
CA GLY A 187 30.03 -2.45 15.43
C GLY A 187 29.84 -1.99 13.99
N HIS A 188 28.78 -2.47 13.35
CA HIS A 188 28.47 -2.15 11.95
C HIS A 188 27.11 -1.47 11.80
N LEU A 189 27.12 -0.31 11.15
CA LEU A 189 25.94 0.47 10.84
C LEU A 189 25.76 0.51 9.32
N ILE A 190 24.67 -0.08 8.84
CA ILE A 190 24.34 -0.04 7.41
C ILE A 190 23.56 1.24 7.15
N ARG A 191 24.07 2.09 6.27
CA ARG A 191 23.41 3.33 5.90
C ARG A 191 22.79 3.20 4.52
N ALA A 192 21.53 3.60 4.42
CA ALA A 192 20.82 3.82 3.17
C ALA A 192 20.68 5.31 2.90
N GLN A 193 21.02 5.75 1.70
CA GLN A 193 20.78 7.12 1.22
C GLN A 193 19.84 7.05 0.02
N ILE A 194 18.70 7.73 0.11
CA ILE A 194 17.62 7.60 -0.87
C ILE A 194 17.16 9.00 -1.29
N PHE A 195 17.21 9.29 -2.58
CA PHE A 195 16.87 10.58 -3.17
C PHE A 195 15.71 10.40 -4.15
N PHE A 196 14.65 11.17 -3.96
CA PHE A 196 13.40 10.96 -4.71
C PHE A 196 12.57 12.23 -4.81
N ASN A 197 11.66 12.24 -5.78
CA ASN A 197 10.58 13.23 -5.87
C ASN A 197 9.30 12.56 -5.39
N TYR A 198 8.56 13.23 -4.50
CA TYR A 198 7.30 12.71 -3.99
C TYR A 198 6.21 13.75 -4.13
N HIS A 199 5.36 13.53 -5.13
CA HIS A 199 4.10 14.23 -5.29
C HIS A 199 2.98 13.25 -4.97
N GLN A 200 2.33 13.43 -3.81
CA GLN A 200 1.31 12.50 -3.30
C GLN A 200 0.21 12.21 -4.34
N GLU A 201 -0.15 13.21 -5.14
CA GLU A 201 -1.15 13.13 -6.22
C GLU A 201 -0.79 12.14 -7.34
N GLU A 202 0.49 11.82 -7.51
CA GLU A 202 0.95 10.92 -8.58
C GLU A 202 1.04 9.46 -8.13
N MET A 203 1.25 9.23 -6.83
CA MET A 203 1.67 7.93 -6.29
C MET A 203 0.60 7.23 -5.46
N GLY A 204 -0.40 7.95 -4.93
CA GLY A 204 -1.40 7.37 -4.05
C GLY A 204 -2.76 8.07 -4.08
N PRO A 205 -3.78 7.46 -3.45
CA PRO A 205 -5.09 8.06 -3.36
C PRO A 205 -5.02 9.35 -2.54
N THR A 206 -5.86 10.33 -2.90
CA THR A 206 -5.98 11.55 -2.09
C THR A 206 -6.46 11.18 -0.69
N VAL A 207 -5.65 11.48 0.33
CA VAL A 207 -6.03 11.23 1.72
C VAL A 207 -7.05 12.26 2.16
N ILE A 208 -8.29 11.81 2.37
CA ILE A 208 -9.38 12.64 2.87
C ILE A 208 -9.48 12.43 4.39
N PRO A 209 -9.22 13.46 5.22
CA PRO A 209 -9.31 13.31 6.66
C PRO A 209 -10.76 13.06 7.10
N PRO A 210 -10.99 12.16 8.08
CA PRO A 210 -12.32 11.86 8.55
C PRO A 210 -12.93 13.06 9.28
N GLU A 211 -14.14 13.45 8.89
CA GLU A 211 -14.90 14.52 9.52
C GLU A 211 -16.14 13.98 10.24
N LYS A 212 -16.70 14.78 11.15
CA LYS A 212 -17.96 14.42 11.84
C LYS A 212 -19.09 14.30 10.82
N PRO A 213 -19.94 13.26 10.89
CA PRO A 213 -21.03 13.08 9.95
C PRO A 213 -22.00 14.27 9.96
N THR A 214 -22.38 14.73 8.79
CA THR A 214 -23.29 15.86 8.59
C THR A 214 -24.57 15.42 7.90
N PHE A 215 -25.59 16.30 7.89
CA PHE A 215 -26.81 16.05 7.10
C PHE A 215 -26.55 16.05 5.59
N ASP A 216 -25.49 16.73 5.12
CA ASP A 216 -25.12 16.70 3.71
C ASP A 216 -24.54 15.33 3.30
N ASP A 217 -23.89 14.61 4.22
CA ASP A 217 -23.49 13.22 4.01
C ASP A 217 -24.71 12.30 3.87
N PHE A 218 -25.76 12.54 4.67
CA PHE A 218 -27.01 11.80 4.53
C PHE A 218 -27.67 12.04 3.16
N LYS A 219 -27.74 13.31 2.70
CA LYS A 219 -28.23 13.63 1.34
C LYS A 219 -27.39 12.94 0.26
N ALA A 220 -26.07 12.88 0.43
CA ALA A 220 -25.19 12.16 -0.48
C ALA A 220 -25.49 10.65 -0.47
N CYS A 221 -25.80 10.06 0.69
CA CYS A 221 -26.23 8.67 0.78
C CYS A 221 -27.57 8.40 0.08
N VAL A 222 -28.52 9.35 0.15
CA VAL A 222 -29.77 9.27 -0.64
C VAL A 222 -29.44 9.21 -2.13
N TYR A 223 -28.52 10.04 -2.60
CA TYR A 223 -28.04 9.97 -3.99
C TYR A 223 -27.41 8.60 -4.30
N LEU A 224 -26.45 8.15 -3.48
CA LEU A 224 -25.71 6.91 -3.71
C LEU A 224 -26.61 5.66 -3.73
N ALA A 225 -27.57 5.56 -2.80
CA ALA A 225 -28.50 4.43 -2.73
C ALA A 225 -29.37 4.32 -4.00
N ASN A 226 -29.70 5.46 -4.61
CA ASN A 226 -30.61 5.54 -5.74
C ASN A 226 -29.92 5.52 -7.12
N ILE A 227 -28.62 5.27 -7.18
CA ILE A 227 -27.87 5.17 -8.45
C ILE A 227 -27.23 3.79 -8.67
N GLN A 228 -27.34 2.85 -7.73
CA GLN A 228 -26.69 1.53 -7.83
C GLN A 228 -27.40 0.52 -8.75
N PHE A 229 -28.51 0.88 -9.40
CA PHE A 229 -29.24 -0.03 -10.26
C PHE A 229 -28.71 -0.04 -11.70
N ARG A 230 -28.93 -1.17 -12.40
CA ARG A 230 -28.56 -1.32 -13.81
C ARG A 230 -29.31 -0.32 -14.68
N GLY A 231 -28.58 0.56 -15.36
CA GLY A 231 -29.14 1.58 -16.24
C GLY A 231 -29.29 2.98 -15.61
N ALA A 232 -28.85 3.18 -14.36
CA ALA A 232 -28.86 4.49 -13.72
C ALA A 232 -28.16 5.57 -14.56
N GLY A 233 -27.10 5.22 -15.31
CA GLY A 233 -26.39 6.15 -16.21
C GLY A 233 -27.21 6.68 -17.40
N PHE A 234 -28.36 6.07 -17.74
CA PHE A 234 -29.29 6.62 -18.72
C PHE A 234 -30.18 7.72 -18.12
N ILE A 235 -30.49 7.61 -16.83
CA ILE A 235 -31.36 8.55 -16.10
C ILE A 235 -30.52 9.71 -15.55
N PHE A 236 -29.39 9.40 -14.94
CA PHE A 236 -28.50 10.38 -14.31
C PHE A 236 -27.27 10.61 -15.18
N LYS A 237 -27.32 11.64 -16.05
CA LYS A 237 -26.21 12.01 -16.94
C LYS A 237 -24.91 12.31 -16.18
N LYS A 238 -25.00 12.83 -14.95
CA LYS A 238 -23.84 13.11 -14.07
C LYS A 238 -23.01 11.87 -13.76
N LEU A 239 -23.59 10.66 -13.77
CA LEU A 239 -22.83 9.42 -13.54
C LEU A 239 -21.80 9.14 -14.64
N LYS A 240 -21.91 9.77 -15.81
CA LYS A 240 -20.93 9.61 -16.89
C LYS A 240 -19.65 10.43 -16.66
N THR A 241 -19.74 11.49 -15.88
CA THR A 241 -18.62 12.40 -15.57
C THR A 241 -18.13 12.25 -14.13
N GLN A 242 -18.80 11.42 -13.33
CA GLN A 242 -18.41 11.18 -11.95
C GLN A 242 -17.64 9.87 -11.80
N TRP A 243 -16.62 9.92 -10.95
CA TRP A 243 -15.89 8.77 -10.47
C TRP A 243 -15.99 8.70 -8.95
N PHE A 244 -16.14 7.48 -8.42
CA PHE A 244 -16.11 7.22 -6.99
C PHE A 244 -14.75 6.65 -6.66
N ASP A 245 -14.10 7.22 -5.66
CA ASP A 245 -12.78 6.76 -5.27
C ASP A 245 -12.79 5.33 -4.70
N GLU A 246 -11.61 4.78 -4.46
CA GLU A 246 -11.46 3.40 -4.03
C GLU A 246 -12.13 3.13 -2.68
N ALA A 247 -12.04 4.07 -1.74
CA ALA A 247 -12.63 3.95 -0.40
C ALA A 247 -14.16 3.91 -0.47
N LEU A 248 -14.78 4.82 -1.21
CA LEU A 248 -16.22 4.85 -1.40
C LEU A 248 -16.69 3.63 -2.20
N THR A 249 -15.98 3.28 -3.26
CA THR A 249 -16.29 2.09 -4.08
C THR A 249 -16.24 0.81 -3.26
N ALA A 250 -15.24 0.64 -2.39
CA ALA A 250 -15.13 -0.51 -1.51
C ALA A 250 -16.30 -0.59 -0.51
N ALA A 251 -16.70 0.55 0.07
CA ALA A 251 -17.86 0.63 0.97
C ALA A 251 -19.17 0.26 0.26
N ILE A 252 -19.39 0.79 -0.95
CA ILE A 252 -20.57 0.46 -1.77
C ILE A 252 -20.61 -1.04 -2.07
N ARG A 253 -19.49 -1.62 -2.53
CA ARG A 253 -19.40 -3.06 -2.83
C ARG A 253 -19.75 -3.94 -1.63
N LYS A 254 -19.42 -3.52 -0.40
CA LYS A 254 -19.76 -4.27 0.82
C LYS A 254 -21.27 -4.41 1.02
N ILE A 255 -22.03 -3.35 0.71
CA ILE A 255 -23.50 -3.34 0.80
C ILE A 255 -24.11 -4.15 -0.35
N GLU A 256 -23.64 -3.89 -1.58
CA GLU A 256 -24.20 -4.50 -2.79
C GLU A 256 -23.90 -6.00 -2.89
N ARG A 257 -22.77 -6.48 -2.35
CA ARG A 257 -22.43 -7.92 -2.36
C ARG A 257 -23.46 -8.77 -1.63
N LEU A 258 -24.11 -8.22 -0.60
CA LEU A 258 -25.11 -8.92 0.20
C LEU A 258 -26.54 -8.71 -0.34
N TYR A 259 -26.71 -7.92 -1.41
CA TYR A 259 -28.02 -7.47 -1.90
C TYR A 259 -28.91 -6.92 -0.78
N LEU A 260 -28.29 -6.30 0.22
CA LEU A 260 -28.93 -5.99 1.50
C LEU A 260 -30.12 -5.03 1.31
N THR A 261 -29.94 -4.01 0.49
CA THR A 261 -30.97 -3.02 0.11
C THR A 261 -32.15 -3.69 -0.60
N PHE A 262 -31.87 -4.56 -1.58
CA PHE A 262 -32.89 -5.32 -2.30
C PHE A 262 -33.70 -6.23 -1.37
N PHE A 263 -33.04 -6.98 -0.48
CA PHE A 263 -33.74 -7.86 0.46
C PHE A 263 -34.58 -7.10 1.48
N ILE A 264 -34.08 -5.98 2.01
CA ILE A 264 -34.83 -5.15 2.96
C ILE A 264 -36.07 -4.55 2.28
N ALA A 265 -35.90 -3.98 1.08
CA ALA A 265 -37.01 -3.43 0.31
C ALA A 265 -38.08 -4.49 0.00
N THR A 266 -37.68 -5.67 -0.46
CA THR A 266 -38.60 -6.75 -0.85
C THR A 266 -39.28 -7.43 0.34
N ILE A 267 -38.55 -7.76 1.41
CA ILE A 267 -39.10 -8.36 2.63
C ILE A 267 -40.09 -7.39 3.28
N GLY A 268 -39.74 -6.12 3.40
CA GLY A 268 -40.63 -5.14 3.99
C GLY A 268 -41.89 -4.89 3.15
N ALA A 269 -41.77 -4.86 1.82
CA ALA A 269 -42.93 -4.77 0.93
C ALA A 269 -43.85 -5.98 1.08
N ALA A 270 -43.28 -7.19 1.21
CA ALA A 270 -44.04 -8.42 1.44
C ALA A 270 -44.75 -8.41 2.80
N ILE A 271 -44.11 -7.93 3.87
CA ILE A 271 -44.72 -7.79 5.20
C ILE A 271 -45.87 -6.79 5.15
N VAL A 272 -45.65 -5.61 4.54
CA VAL A 272 -46.68 -4.58 4.40
C VAL A 272 -47.87 -5.09 3.59
N ALA A 273 -47.61 -5.84 2.51
CA ALA A 273 -48.67 -6.48 1.73
C ALA A 273 -49.44 -7.53 2.56
N ALA A 274 -48.73 -8.41 3.28
CA ALA A 274 -49.34 -9.47 4.09
C ALA A 274 -50.25 -8.92 5.22
N VAL A 275 -49.81 -7.86 5.90
CA VAL A 275 -50.61 -7.17 6.91
C VAL A 275 -51.76 -6.40 6.24
N GLY A 276 -51.49 -5.72 5.13
CA GLY A 276 -52.47 -4.92 4.41
C GLY A 276 -53.67 -5.73 3.89
N ILE A 277 -53.44 -6.95 3.40
CA ILE A 277 -54.50 -7.80 2.80
C ILE A 277 -55.66 -8.06 3.77
N ASN A 278 -55.40 -8.16 5.07
CA ASN A 278 -56.43 -8.44 6.08
C ASN A 278 -57.08 -7.18 6.67
N HIS A 279 -56.53 -5.99 6.42
CA HIS A 279 -56.91 -4.75 7.11
C HIS A 279 -57.28 -3.59 6.19
N LEU A 280 -56.89 -3.63 4.90
CA LEU A 280 -57.04 -2.54 3.95
C LEU A 280 -57.76 -3.02 2.69
N SER A 281 -58.40 -2.08 1.99
CA SER A 281 -58.89 -2.32 0.63
C SER A 281 -57.71 -2.58 -0.32
N THR A 282 -57.99 -3.13 -1.49
CA THR A 282 -56.95 -3.35 -2.53
C THR A 282 -56.19 -2.08 -2.87
N ALA A 283 -56.87 -0.94 -2.98
CA ALA A 283 -56.25 0.36 -3.20
C ALA A 283 -55.38 0.79 -2.00
N GLY A 284 -55.85 0.55 -0.77
CA GLY A 284 -55.08 0.81 0.45
C GLY A 284 -53.80 -0.01 0.55
N CYS A 285 -53.82 -1.28 0.12
CA CYS A 285 -52.63 -2.13 0.05
C CYS A 285 -51.58 -1.59 -0.93
N ILE A 286 -52.02 -1.14 -2.12
CA ILE A 286 -51.12 -0.54 -3.12
C ILE A 286 -50.47 0.73 -2.57
N ILE A 287 -51.24 1.60 -1.91
CA ILE A 287 -50.71 2.81 -1.29
C ILE A 287 -49.71 2.46 -0.18
N ALA A 288 -50.01 1.47 0.67
CA ALA A 288 -49.11 1.05 1.74
C ALA A 288 -47.76 0.51 1.20
N ILE A 289 -47.79 -0.29 0.14
CA ILE A 289 -46.57 -0.77 -0.54
C ILE A 289 -45.80 0.40 -1.14
N ALA A 290 -46.48 1.35 -1.80
CA ALA A 290 -45.83 2.54 -2.36
C ALA A 290 -45.18 3.40 -1.26
N VAL A 291 -45.84 3.60 -0.12
CA VAL A 291 -45.29 4.30 1.04
C VAL A 291 -44.06 3.57 1.58
N TRP A 292 -44.11 2.24 1.72
CA TRP A 292 -42.95 1.45 2.14
C TRP A 292 -41.76 1.65 1.20
N LEU A 293 -41.99 1.57 -0.12
CA LEU A 293 -40.93 1.79 -1.10
C LEU A 293 -40.34 3.21 -1.01
N LEU A 294 -41.17 4.23 -0.80
CA LEU A 294 -40.68 5.59 -0.58
C LEU A 294 -39.83 5.71 0.70
N VAL A 295 -40.28 5.07 1.80
CA VAL A 295 -39.51 5.02 3.05
C VAL A 295 -38.18 4.30 2.85
N ASP A 296 -38.16 3.21 2.10
CA ASP A 296 -36.92 2.50 1.78
C ASP A 296 -35.95 3.38 0.96
N ILE A 297 -36.46 3.97 -0.12
CA ILE A 297 -35.71 4.81 -1.07
C ILE A 297 -35.09 6.04 -0.40
N PHE A 298 -35.83 6.70 0.50
CA PHE A 298 -35.42 7.98 1.09
C PHE A 298 -34.85 7.89 2.50
N LEU A 299 -35.04 6.76 3.20
CA LEU A 299 -34.60 6.63 4.59
C LEU A 299 -33.82 5.34 4.84
N ILE A 300 -34.41 4.16 4.63
CA ILE A 300 -33.80 2.89 5.07
C ILE A 300 -32.53 2.59 4.27
N SER A 301 -32.62 2.53 2.94
CA SER A 301 -31.47 2.29 2.08
C SER A 301 -30.38 3.36 2.30
N PRO A 302 -30.69 4.68 2.30
CA PRO A 302 -29.72 5.72 2.62
C PRO A 302 -29.04 5.57 3.99
N LEU A 303 -29.75 5.11 5.04
CA LEU A 303 -29.16 4.86 6.36
C LEU A 303 -28.15 3.70 6.34
N LEU A 304 -28.39 2.66 5.54
CA LEU A 304 -27.43 1.56 5.36
C LEU A 304 -26.14 2.06 4.71
N TYR A 305 -26.27 2.89 3.68
CA TYR A 305 -25.12 3.58 3.06
C TYR A 305 -24.41 4.45 4.09
N PHE A 306 -25.14 5.31 4.79
CA PHE A 306 -24.61 6.23 5.79
C PHE A 306 -23.82 5.51 6.90
N ALA A 307 -24.18 4.28 7.26
CA ALA A 307 -23.44 3.50 8.24
C ALA A 307 -22.03 3.09 7.75
N VAL A 308 -21.84 2.85 6.46
CA VAL A 308 -20.62 2.17 5.93
C VAL A 308 -19.74 3.10 5.10
N VAL A 309 -20.29 4.09 4.39
CA VAL A 309 -19.52 4.97 3.51
C VAL A 309 -18.55 5.86 4.30
N PRO A 310 -17.38 6.22 3.74
CA PRO A 310 -16.48 7.17 4.37
C PRO A 310 -17.08 8.58 4.40
N LYS A 311 -16.71 9.38 5.42
CA LYS A 311 -17.18 10.77 5.60
C LYS A 311 -15.98 11.72 5.56
N PRO A 312 -16.08 12.87 4.88
CA PRO A 312 -17.27 13.42 4.20
C PRO A 312 -17.51 12.80 2.81
N VAL A 313 -18.74 12.31 2.56
CA VAL A 313 -19.09 11.47 1.41
C VAL A 313 -18.82 12.18 0.08
N ARG A 314 -19.09 13.48 -0.01
CA ARG A 314 -18.93 14.26 -1.24
C ARG A 314 -17.49 14.35 -1.72
N LYS A 315 -16.49 14.35 -0.81
CA LYS A 315 -15.08 14.43 -1.21
C LYS A 315 -14.60 13.16 -1.95
N HIS A 316 -15.31 12.05 -1.74
CA HIS A 316 -15.07 10.78 -2.42
C HIS A 316 -15.80 10.65 -3.77
N ILE A 317 -16.63 11.64 -4.14
CA ILE A 317 -17.31 11.72 -5.44
C ILE A 317 -16.61 12.79 -6.26
N LYS A 318 -15.78 12.37 -7.22
CA LYS A 318 -14.93 13.25 -8.01
C LYS A 318 -15.41 13.38 -9.44
N ASP A 319 -15.08 14.50 -10.08
CA ASP A 319 -15.27 14.64 -11.53
C ASP A 319 -14.07 14.01 -12.26
N ILE A 320 -14.34 13.25 -13.32
CA ILE A 320 -13.33 12.55 -14.12
C ILE A 320 -12.30 13.53 -14.69
N ASP A 321 -12.71 14.75 -15.03
CA ASP A 321 -11.81 15.77 -15.60
C ASP A 321 -10.89 16.41 -14.55
N SER A 322 -11.15 16.17 -13.26
CA SER A 322 -10.41 16.74 -12.13
C SER A 322 -9.58 15.70 -11.36
N LEU A 323 -9.42 14.50 -11.93
CA LEU A 323 -8.70 13.41 -11.28
C LEU A 323 -7.19 13.65 -11.29
N THR A 324 -6.56 13.30 -10.17
CA THR A 324 -5.10 13.27 -10.06
C THR A 324 -4.50 12.21 -11.01
N PRO A 325 -3.20 12.30 -11.37
CA PRO A 325 -2.56 11.30 -12.23
C PRO A 325 -2.67 9.87 -11.71
N TYR A 326 -2.61 9.67 -10.37
CA TYR A 326 -2.87 8.37 -9.75
C TYR A 326 -4.29 7.87 -10.03
N GLU A 327 -5.29 8.72 -9.79
CA GLU A 327 -6.70 8.36 -9.93
C GLU A 327 -7.10 8.09 -11.37
N GLN A 328 -6.50 8.80 -12.32
CA GLN A 328 -6.66 8.51 -13.75
C GLN A 328 -6.18 7.10 -14.09
N LYS A 329 -5.00 6.68 -13.61
CA LYS A 329 -4.50 5.31 -13.79
C LYS A 329 -5.44 4.27 -13.16
N VAL A 330 -5.97 4.54 -11.96
CA VAL A 330 -6.96 3.67 -11.31
C VAL A 330 -8.24 3.56 -12.15
N LEU A 331 -8.77 4.68 -12.63
CA LEU A 331 -9.95 4.72 -13.49
C LEU A 331 -9.73 3.93 -14.78
N GLU A 332 -8.58 4.10 -15.44
CA GLU A 332 -8.20 3.34 -16.64
C GLU A 332 -8.16 1.85 -16.36
N LYS A 333 -7.53 1.43 -15.25
CA LYS A 333 -7.50 0.04 -14.80
C LYS A 333 -8.91 -0.50 -14.55
N GLN A 334 -9.78 0.25 -13.86
CA GLN A 334 -11.17 -0.14 -13.61
C GLN A 334 -11.96 -0.30 -14.91
N ARG A 335 -11.77 0.60 -15.90
CA ARG A 335 -12.41 0.52 -17.23
C ARG A 335 -11.89 -0.64 -18.07
N ALA A 336 -10.60 -0.93 -18.00
CA ALA A 336 -9.96 -2.03 -18.71
C ALA A 336 -10.35 -3.40 -18.13
N THR A 337 -10.69 -3.45 -16.84
CA THR A 337 -11.01 -4.71 -16.16
C THR A 337 -12.43 -5.16 -16.50
N ASN A 338 -12.56 -6.23 -17.28
CA ASN A 338 -13.84 -6.92 -17.45
C ASN A 338 -14.00 -7.94 -16.31
N GLU A 339 -14.78 -7.62 -15.27
CA GLU A 339 -14.92 -8.44 -14.05
C GLU A 339 -15.21 -9.93 -14.34
N ARG A 340 -15.88 -10.24 -15.46
CA ARG A 340 -16.19 -11.61 -15.86
C ARG A 340 -14.98 -12.35 -16.42
N LEU A 341 -14.14 -11.67 -17.21
CA LEU A 341 -12.87 -12.18 -17.71
C LEU A 341 -11.87 -12.34 -16.58
N ASP A 342 -11.84 -11.39 -15.63
CA ASP A 342 -10.95 -11.44 -14.48
C ASP A 342 -11.30 -12.57 -13.50
N ARG A 343 -12.60 -12.84 -13.27
CA ARG A 343 -13.02 -14.03 -12.49
C ARG A 343 -12.65 -15.33 -13.20
N LEU A 344 -12.75 -15.38 -14.54
CA LEU A 344 -12.31 -16.52 -15.34
C LEU A 344 -10.79 -16.68 -15.28
N LEU A 345 -10.03 -15.61 -15.48
CA LEU A 345 -8.58 -15.59 -15.37
C LEU A 345 -8.11 -15.92 -13.96
N LYS A 346 -8.78 -15.49 -12.89
CA LYS A 346 -8.50 -15.93 -11.51
C LYS A 346 -8.75 -17.43 -11.34
N LYS A 347 -9.81 -17.96 -11.95
CA LYS A 347 -10.11 -19.41 -11.94
C LYS A 347 -9.05 -20.21 -12.70
N TYR A 348 -8.50 -19.66 -13.79
CA TYR A 348 -7.39 -20.25 -14.57
C TYR A 348 -6.00 -20.01 -13.94
N LYS A 349 -5.74 -18.87 -13.29
CA LYS A 349 -4.51 -18.61 -12.52
C LYS A 349 -4.44 -19.49 -11.29
N ASN A 350 -5.56 -19.73 -10.63
CA ASN A 350 -5.64 -20.67 -9.50
C ASN A 350 -5.56 -22.14 -9.92
N SER A 351 -5.55 -22.47 -11.23
CA SER A 351 -5.15 -23.79 -11.71
C SER A 351 -3.62 -23.95 -11.90
N GLY A 352 -2.80 -22.96 -11.52
CA GLY A 352 -1.35 -22.96 -11.71
C GLY A 352 -0.52 -22.58 -10.47
N ARG A 353 -0.21 -23.58 -9.65
CA ARG A 353 1.02 -23.81 -8.84
C ARG A 353 1.53 -22.81 -7.77
N TYR A 354 1.09 -21.56 -7.64
CA TYR A 354 1.68 -20.64 -6.65
C TYR A 354 0.63 -19.90 -5.80
N GLN A 355 0.76 -19.98 -4.47
CA GLN A 355 0.04 -19.11 -3.53
C GLN A 355 0.93 -17.94 -3.09
N TYR A 356 0.31 -16.84 -2.70
CA TYR A 356 1.01 -15.68 -2.14
C TYR A 356 0.38 -15.34 -0.78
N ASP A 357 1.20 -14.95 0.20
CA ASP A 357 0.72 -14.49 1.51
C ASP A 357 0.09 -13.08 1.42
N GLU A 358 -0.47 -12.58 2.54
CA GLU A 358 -1.05 -11.21 2.60
C GLU A 358 -0.04 -10.11 2.28
N ASP A 359 1.25 -10.41 2.45
CA ASP A 359 2.37 -9.52 2.17
C ASP A 359 2.90 -9.66 0.73
N GLY A 360 2.39 -10.61 -0.07
CA GLY A 360 2.73 -10.81 -1.48
C GLY A 360 3.98 -11.63 -1.78
N ASN A 361 4.50 -12.37 -0.81
CA ASN A 361 5.55 -13.33 -1.03
C ASN A 361 5.00 -14.69 -1.50
N ARG A 362 5.80 -15.41 -2.28
CA ARG A 362 5.41 -16.73 -2.81
C ARG A 362 5.49 -17.83 -1.74
N VAL A 363 4.38 -18.51 -1.55
CA VAL A 363 4.18 -19.68 -0.68
C VAL A 363 3.88 -20.90 -1.55
N ASP A 364 4.77 -21.88 -1.55
CA ASP A 364 4.52 -23.18 -2.20
C ASP A 364 3.78 -24.08 -1.20
N LEU A 365 2.70 -24.74 -1.64
CA LEU A 365 2.03 -25.77 -0.83
C LEU A 365 2.97 -26.97 -0.65
N LEU A 366 3.11 -27.43 0.59
CA LEU A 366 3.83 -28.65 0.97
C LEU A 366 3.36 -29.88 0.17
#